data_AF-A0A1R1RXW5-F1
#
_entry.id   AF-A0A1R1RXW5-F1
#
_cell.length_a   1.000
_cell.length_b   1.000
_cell.length_c   1.000
_cell.angle_alpha   90.00
_cell.angle_beta   90.00
_cell.angle_gamma   90.00
#
_symmetry.space_group_name_H-M   'P 1'
#
loop_
_entity.id
_entity.type
_entity.pdbx_description
1 polymer ?
#
loop_
_entity_poly.entity_id
_entity_poly.type
_entity_poly.pdbx_seq_one_letter_code
_entity_poly.pdbx_strand_id
1 'polypeptide(L)'
;MPKGVGRFSKGGVCLYTRTADEDFIIDQHPEHPHVSITAGFSGHGFKFSSVAGEILSEMSTAGNTKHDISIFSLPKAALQQPL
;
A
#
# COMPACT_ATOMS: atom_id res chain seq x y z
N MET A 1 -2.66 -11.81 -39.83
CA MET A 1 -3.14 -11.40 -38.50
C MET A 1 -1.96 -10.93 -37.66
N PRO A 2 -2.08 -9.84 -36.87
CA PRO A 2 -1.00 -9.38 -36.01
C PRO A 2 -0.70 -10.42 -34.92
N LYS A 3 0.59 -10.65 -34.61
CA LYS A 3 1.08 -11.73 -33.74
C LYS A 3 0.78 -11.56 -32.22
N GLY A 4 -0.18 -10.71 -31.86
CA GLY A 4 -0.56 -10.43 -30.46
C GLY A 4 -1.95 -10.92 -30.05
N VAL A 5 -2.75 -11.43 -30.99
CA VAL A 5 -4.13 -11.85 -30.75
C VAL A 5 -4.26 -13.34 -31.03
N GLY A 6 -3.88 -14.16 -30.05
CA GLY A 6 -4.03 -15.61 -30.07
C GLY A 6 -5.34 -16.07 -29.42
N ARG A 7 -5.58 -17.39 -29.40
CA ARG A 7 -6.71 -17.99 -28.68
C ARG A 7 -6.58 -17.72 -27.18
N PHE A 8 -7.65 -17.22 -26.55
CA PHE A 8 -7.73 -17.07 -25.10
C PHE A 8 -7.46 -18.40 -24.40
N SER A 9 -6.49 -18.41 -23.49
CA SER A 9 -6.06 -19.62 -22.77
C SER A 9 -6.48 -19.61 -21.30
N LYS A 10 -6.38 -18.45 -20.63
CA LYS A 10 -6.68 -18.27 -19.21
C LYS A 10 -6.93 -16.81 -18.88
N GLY A 11 -7.75 -16.56 -17.87
CA GLY A 11 -7.97 -15.26 -17.26
C GLY A 11 -7.98 -15.37 -15.73
N GLY A 12 -7.88 -14.22 -15.05
CA GLY A 12 -7.99 -14.09 -13.61
C GLY A 12 -8.67 -12.78 -13.24
N VAL A 13 -9.35 -12.76 -12.10
CA VAL A 13 -9.93 -11.55 -11.50
C VAL A 13 -9.11 -11.22 -10.25
N CYS A 14 -8.79 -9.94 -10.07
CA CYS A 14 -8.01 -9.43 -8.94
C CYS A 14 -8.69 -8.17 -8.37
N LEU A 15 -8.20 -7.69 -7.24
CA LEU A 15 -8.75 -6.54 -6.52
C LEU A 15 -7.70 -5.46 -6.36
N TYR A 16 -8.12 -4.20 -6.51
CA TYR A 16 -7.36 -3.03 -6.09
C TYR A 16 -8.06 -2.38 -4.91
N THR A 17 -7.28 -1.97 -3.91
CA THR A 17 -7.70 -1.06 -2.85
C THR A 17 -7.02 0.27 -3.09
N ARG A 18 -7.80 1.31 -3.37
CA ARG A 18 -7.30 2.60 -3.89
C ARG A 18 -7.50 3.71 -2.86
N THR A 19 -6.48 4.54 -2.71
CA THR A 19 -6.56 5.89 -2.14
C THR A 19 -7.05 6.88 -3.21
N ALA A 20 -7.42 8.09 -2.80
CA ALA A 20 -7.90 9.12 -3.72
C ALA A 20 -6.79 9.68 -4.63
N ASP A 21 -5.56 9.75 -4.12
CA ASP A 21 -4.35 10.19 -4.80
C ASP A 21 -3.57 9.04 -5.49
N GLU A 22 -4.04 7.80 -5.33
CA GLU A 22 -3.36 6.57 -5.78
C GLU A 22 -2.00 6.28 -5.12
N ASP A 23 -1.60 7.05 -4.10
CA ASP A 23 -0.41 6.81 -3.29
C ASP A 23 -0.65 5.77 -2.18
N PHE A 24 0.43 5.23 -1.62
CA PHE A 24 0.33 4.25 -0.54
C PHE A 24 0.02 4.94 0.79
N ILE A 25 -0.52 4.19 1.73
CA ILE A 25 -0.53 4.57 3.15
C ILE A 25 0.52 3.70 3.83
N ILE A 26 1.54 4.31 4.43
CA ILE A 26 2.57 3.67 5.26
C ILE A 26 2.82 4.58 6.45
N ASP A 27 2.22 4.27 7.60
CA ASP A 27 2.27 5.14 8.78
C ASP A 27 1.94 4.34 10.07
N GLN A 28 2.00 5.00 11.23
CA GLN A 28 1.45 4.47 12.48
C GLN A 28 -0.01 4.89 12.66
N HIS A 29 -0.79 4.08 13.37
CA HIS A 29 -2.14 4.46 13.75
C HIS A 29 -2.10 5.69 14.68
N PRO A 30 -2.89 6.74 14.43
CA PRO A 30 -2.79 8.02 15.15
C PRO A 30 -3.06 7.91 16.65
N GLU A 31 -3.91 6.98 17.06
CA GLU A 31 -4.26 6.74 18.47
C GLU A 31 -3.51 5.54 19.09
N HIS A 32 -2.84 4.74 18.27
CA HIS A 32 -2.22 3.49 18.68
C HIS A 32 -0.80 3.40 18.10
N PRO A 33 0.21 4.05 18.72
CA PRO A 33 1.56 4.15 18.16
C PRO A 33 2.29 2.81 18.02
N HIS A 34 1.77 1.75 18.63
CA HIS A 34 2.28 0.38 18.49
C HIS A 34 1.68 -0.38 17.29
N VAL A 35 0.79 0.26 16.53
CA VAL A 35 0.15 -0.32 15.33
C VAL A 35 0.71 0.37 14.10
N SER A 36 1.43 -0.38 13.26
CA SER A 36 1.90 0.08 11.95
C SER A 36 0.88 -0.30 10.87
N ILE A 37 0.63 0.61 9.93
CA ILE A 37 -0.35 0.47 8.86
C ILE A 37 0.39 0.46 7.52
N THR A 38 0.08 -0.52 6.67
CA THR A 38 0.30 -0.41 5.23
C THR A 38 -0.98 -0.73 4.47
N ALA A 39 -1.42 0.16 3.60
CA ALA A 39 -2.68 0.02 2.88
C ALA A 39 -2.68 0.83 1.58
N GLY A 40 -3.77 0.71 0.81
CA GLY A 40 -4.03 1.64 -0.29
C GLY A 40 -3.07 1.51 -1.48
N PHE A 41 -2.55 0.31 -1.75
CA PHE A 41 -1.53 0.10 -2.79
C PHE A 41 -1.95 0.36 -4.24
N SER A 42 -3.21 0.75 -4.46
CA SER A 42 -3.74 1.33 -5.71
C SER A 42 -3.41 0.56 -7.00
N GLY A 43 -3.23 -0.75 -6.88
CA GLY A 43 -2.94 -1.65 -8.00
C GLY A 43 -1.50 -1.67 -8.50
N HIS A 44 -0.58 -0.96 -7.83
CA HIS A 44 0.82 -0.86 -8.26
C HIS A 44 1.85 -1.16 -7.17
N GLY A 45 1.40 -1.57 -5.98
CA GLY A 45 2.24 -1.86 -4.81
C GLY A 45 3.05 -3.15 -4.83
N PHE A 46 2.71 -4.16 -5.64
CA PHE A 46 3.38 -5.48 -5.57
C PHE A 46 4.91 -5.38 -5.78
N LYS A 47 5.35 -4.50 -6.68
CA LYS A 47 6.78 -4.27 -6.95
C LYS A 47 7.55 -3.69 -5.75
N PHE A 48 6.84 -3.14 -4.77
CA PHE A 48 7.39 -2.57 -3.53
C PHE A 48 7.15 -3.46 -2.31
N SER A 49 6.53 -4.63 -2.47
CA SER A 49 6.16 -5.50 -1.35
C SER A 49 7.34 -5.92 -0.48
N SER A 50 8.53 -6.11 -1.06
CA SER A 50 9.76 -6.42 -0.32
C SER A 50 10.16 -5.28 0.62
N VAL A 51 10.31 -4.06 0.09
CA VAL A 51 10.69 -2.89 0.88
C VAL A 51 9.59 -2.47 1.85
N ALA A 52 8.31 -2.66 1.51
CA ALA A 52 7.20 -2.44 2.43
C ALA A 52 7.28 -3.39 3.65
N GLY A 53 7.66 -4.65 3.43
CA GLY A 53 7.91 -5.60 4.51
C GLY A 53 9.09 -5.20 5.41
N GLU A 54 10.17 -4.70 4.82
CA GLU A 54 11.32 -4.17 5.56
C GLU A 54 10.92 -2.96 6.43
N ILE A 55 10.23 -1.97 5.83
CA ILE A 55 9.72 -0.79 6.54
C ILE A 55 8.82 -1.20 7.71
N LEU A 56 7.86 -2.10 7.49
CA LEU A 56 6.98 -2.59 8.54
C LEU A 56 7.73 -3.29 9.67
N SER A 57 8.75 -4.08 9.34
CA SER A 57 9.60 -4.75 10.32
C SER A 57 10.36 -3.73 11.17
N GLU A 58 10.97 -2.71 10.55
CA GLU A 58 11.69 -1.64 11.25
C GLU A 58 10.74 -0.81 12.12
N MET A 59 9.59 -0.39 11.59
CA MET A 59 8.59 0.37 12.35
C MET A 59 8.04 -0.42 13.55
N SER A 60 7.83 -1.73 13.41
CA SER A 60 7.28 -2.57 14.48
C SER A 60 8.30 -2.91 15.58
N THR A 61 9.60 -2.92 15.25
CA THR A 61 10.66 -3.34 16.18
C THR A 61 11.46 -2.19 16.76
N ALA A 62 11.66 -1.12 15.99
CA ALA A 62 12.46 0.05 16.35
C ALA A 62 11.65 1.36 16.40
N GLY A 63 10.38 1.34 15.98
CA GLY A 63 9.50 2.51 15.99
C GLY A 63 9.79 3.54 14.89
N ASN A 64 10.75 3.27 14.00
CA ASN A 64 11.11 4.13 12.88
C ASN A 64 11.67 3.30 11.71
N THR A 65 11.82 3.90 10.54
CA THR A 65 12.48 3.30 9.37
C THR A 65 13.51 4.26 8.79
N LYS A 66 14.53 3.71 8.11
CA LYS A 66 15.52 4.51 7.38
C LYS A 66 15.02 5.05 6.04
N HIS A 67 13.89 4.54 5.54
CA HIS A 67 13.30 4.96 4.28
C HIS A 67 12.49 6.26 4.46
N ASP A 68 12.58 7.18 3.50
CA ASP A 68 11.69 8.34 3.47
C ASP A 68 10.30 7.90 3.00
N ILE A 69 9.37 7.84 3.95
CA ILE A 69 7.96 7.48 3.75
C ILE A 69 7.02 8.68 3.94
N SER A 70 7.56 9.90 3.99
CA SER A 70 6.77 11.11 4.32
C SER A 70 5.57 11.32 3.39
N ILE A 71 5.72 11.00 2.11
CA ILE A 71 4.65 11.10 1.10
C ILE A 71 3.52 10.07 1.29
N PHE A 72 3.75 9.01 2.08
CA PHE A 72 2.77 7.94 2.36
C PHE A 72 2.10 8.07 3.73
N SER A 73 2.28 9.23 4.39
CA SER A 73 1.68 9.50 5.70
C SER A 73 0.15 9.44 5.61
N LEU A 74 -0.48 9.00 6.69
CA LEU A 74 -1.92 8.80 6.73
C LEU A 74 -2.64 10.17 6.57
N PRO A 75 -3.48 10.34 5.53
CA PRO A 75 -4.17 11.62 5.32
C PRO A 75 -5.09 11.91 6.51
N LYS A 76 -5.07 13.13 7.05
CA LYS A 76 -5.99 13.51 8.14
C LYS A 76 -7.47 13.29 7.78
N ALA A 77 -7.81 13.40 6.50
CA ALA A 77 -9.15 13.12 5.98
C ALA A 77 -9.52 11.62 5.95
N ALA A 78 -8.54 10.71 5.93
CA ALA A 78 -8.77 9.26 5.90
C ALA A 78 -9.28 8.69 7.24
N LEU A 79 -9.16 9.47 8.33
CA LEU A 79 -9.68 9.12 9.66
C LEU A 79 -11.18 9.39 9.83
N GLN A 80 -11.83 9.95 8.81
CA GLN A 80 -13.24 10.33 8.85
C GLN A 80 -14.04 9.47 7.86
N GLN A 81 -14.21 8.18 8.18
CA GLN A 81 -15.31 7.42 7.60
C GLN A 81 -16.44 7.36 8.62
N PRO A 82 -17.60 7.99 8.37
CA PRO A 82 -18.79 7.65 9.14
C PRO A 82 -19.14 6.18 8.85
N LEU A 83 -19.47 5.46 9.92
CA LEU A 83 -20.10 4.14 9.84
C LEU A 83 -21.39 4.21 8.99
#